data_AF-K0B7J0-F1
#
_entry.id   AF-K0B7J0-F1
#
_cell.length_a   1.000
_cell.length_b   1.000
_cell.length_c   1.000
_cell.angle_alpha   90.00
_cell.angle_beta   90.00
_cell.angle_gamma   90.00
#
_symmetry.space_group_name_H-M   'P 1'
#
loop_
_entity.id
_entity.type
_entity.pdbx_description
1 polymer ?
#
loop_
_entity_poly.entity_id
_entity_poly.type
_entity_poly.pdbx_seq_one_letter_code
_entity_poly.pdbx_strand_id
1 'polypeptide(L)'
;MSFTPNVPVELQIRKIIFEKFNEVDTIFTNDSIFEILKTNGDINPSWIIDDIESFINELCASGLARNVAQNFTTIHLKLFDTVEKLHCNACGQDVFLGKSEDRICPNSSCKSTI
;
A
#
# COMPACT_ATOMS: atom_id res chain seq x y z
N MET A 1 -12.96 5.73 -21.21
CA MET A 1 -11.50 5.52 -21.23
C MET A 1 -11.13 4.94 -19.88
N SER A 2 -10.48 3.78 -19.85
CA SER A 2 -9.95 3.19 -18.60
C SER A 2 -8.77 4.04 -18.16
N PHE A 3 -8.85 4.65 -16.97
CA PHE A 3 -7.72 5.33 -16.35
C PHE A 3 -6.65 4.28 -16.01
N THR A 4 -5.41 4.51 -16.46
CA THR A 4 -4.26 3.68 -16.10
C THR A 4 -3.28 4.56 -15.31
N PRO A 5 -3.01 4.25 -14.03
CA PRO A 5 -2.04 5.00 -13.25
C PRO A 5 -0.63 4.80 -13.81
N ASN A 6 0.24 5.79 -13.66
CA ASN A 6 1.64 5.68 -14.07
C ASN A 6 2.41 4.71 -13.16
N VAL A 7 2.07 4.71 -11.87
CA VAL A 7 2.60 3.78 -10.87
C VAL A 7 1.46 2.87 -10.40
N PRO A 8 1.64 1.54 -10.35
CA PRO A 8 0.65 0.63 -9.78
C PRO A 8 0.18 1.11 -8.39
N VAL A 9 -1.13 1.09 -8.15
CA VAL A 9 -1.74 1.63 -6.92
C VAL A 9 -1.20 0.91 -5.67
N GLU A 10 -0.94 -0.39 -5.79
CA GLU A 10 -0.29 -1.22 -4.77
C GLU A 10 1.03 -0.58 -4.30
N LEU A 11 1.84 -0.11 -5.24
CA LEU A 11 3.13 0.52 -4.96
C LEU A 11 2.97 1.93 -4.42
N GLN A 12 1.99 2.69 -4.92
CA GLN A 12 1.68 4.01 -4.38
C GLN A 12 1.27 3.94 -2.91
N ILE A 13 0.39 3.01 -2.54
CA ILE A 13 -0.05 2.80 -1.16
C ILE A 13 1.13 2.43 -0.27
N ARG A 14 1.93 1.43 -0.68
CA ARG A 14 3.08 0.99 0.12
C ARG A 14 4.14 2.10 0.26
N LYS A 15 4.32 2.94 -0.76
CA LYS A 15 5.17 4.14 -0.70
C LYS A 15 4.66 5.14 0.33
N ILE A 16 3.35 5.44 0.34
CA ILE A 16 2.74 6.35 1.32
C ILE A 16 2.97 5.84 2.74
N ILE A 17 2.81 4.53 2.96
CA ILE A 17 3.07 3.92 4.26
C ILE A 17 4.54 4.11 4.66
N PHE A 18 5.48 3.83 3.76
CA PHE A 18 6.91 4.05 4.02
C PHE A 18 7.26 5.52 4.34
N GLU A 19 6.63 6.48 3.67
CA GLU A 19 6.96 7.90 3.82
C GLU A 19 6.24 8.58 5.01
N LYS A 20 5.06 8.10 5.40
CA LYS A 20 4.18 8.78 6.37
C LYS A 20 3.81 7.93 7.59
N PHE A 21 3.81 6.61 7.48
CA PHE A 21 3.28 5.69 8.48
C PHE A 21 4.27 4.58 8.86
N ASN A 22 5.58 4.80 8.65
CA ASN A 22 6.64 3.80 8.89
C ASN A 22 7.06 3.64 10.37
N GLU A 23 6.12 3.90 11.28
CA GLU A 23 6.34 3.83 12.72
C GLU A 23 5.46 2.71 13.27
N VAL A 24 6.07 1.67 13.82
CA VAL A 24 5.39 0.42 14.21
C VAL A 24 4.28 0.66 15.24
N ASP A 25 4.44 1.64 16.12
CA ASP A 25 3.46 1.96 17.15
C ASP A 25 2.35 2.93 16.74
N THR A 26 2.41 3.44 15.50
CA THR A 26 1.39 4.34 14.97
C THR A 26 0.24 3.56 14.36
N ILE A 27 -0.98 3.96 14.69
CA ILE A 27 -2.19 3.49 14.01
C ILE A 27 -2.53 4.50 12.91
N PHE A 28 -2.73 4.00 11.70
CA PHE A 28 -3.17 4.79 10.55
C PHE A 28 -4.41 4.17 9.93
N THR A 29 -5.07 4.88 9.02
CA THR A 29 -6.30 4.41 8.38
C THR A 29 -6.18 4.38 6.87
N ASN A 30 -7.00 3.55 6.23
CA ASN A 30 -7.20 3.59 4.78
C ASN A 30 -7.68 4.98 4.31
N ASP A 31 -8.48 5.70 5.11
CA ASP A 31 -8.89 7.08 4.79
C ASP A 31 -7.70 8.03 4.64
N SER A 32 -6.75 8.00 5.58
CA SER A 32 -5.56 8.85 5.50
C SER A 32 -4.68 8.48 4.30
N ILE A 33 -4.55 7.20 3.97
CA ILE A 33 -3.87 6.75 2.76
C ILE A 33 -4.59 7.28 1.52
N PHE A 34 -5.92 7.18 1.49
CA PHE A 34 -6.74 7.58 0.35
C PHE A 34 -6.69 9.09 0.08
N GLU A 35 -6.67 9.92 1.12
CA GLU A 35 -6.49 11.37 1.00
C GLU A 35 -5.15 11.73 0.35
N ILE A 36 -4.07 11.03 0.75
CA ILE A 36 -2.74 11.23 0.18
C ILE A 36 -2.69 10.74 -1.27
N LEU A 37 -3.30 9.58 -1.58
CA LEU A 37 -3.42 9.08 -2.95
C LEU A 37 -4.12 10.08 -3.87
N LYS A 38 -5.26 10.63 -3.43
CA LYS A 38 -5.99 11.67 -4.20
C LYS A 38 -5.14 12.91 -4.43
N THR A 39 -4.34 13.29 -3.44
CA THR A 39 -3.44 14.46 -3.54
C THR A 39 -2.30 14.23 -4.54
N ASN A 40 -1.82 13.00 -4.68
CA ASN A 40 -0.80 12.65 -5.67
C ASN A 40 -1.32 12.71 -7.11
N GLY A 41 -2.63 12.57 -7.32
CA GLY A 41 -3.27 12.74 -8.63
C GLY A 41 -3.04 11.60 -9.63
N ASP A 42 -2.36 10.52 -9.25
CA ASP A 42 -2.10 9.34 -10.10
C ASP A 42 -3.11 8.19 -9.83
N ILE A 43 -4.34 8.55 -9.44
CA ILE A 43 -5.48 7.64 -9.31
C ILE A 43 -6.71 8.22 -10.02
N ASN A 44 -7.71 7.38 -10.29
CA ASN A 44 -8.93 7.84 -10.94
C ASN A 44 -9.68 8.83 -10.01
N PRO A 45 -10.00 10.05 -10.46
CA PRO A 45 -10.71 11.05 -9.66
C PRO A 45 -12.09 10.61 -9.17
N SER A 46 -12.72 9.63 -9.82
CA SER A 46 -14.02 9.10 -9.41
C SER A 46 -13.94 8.05 -8.31
N TRP A 47 -12.73 7.65 -7.89
CA TRP A 47 -12.58 6.64 -6.85
C TRP A 47 -13.12 7.12 -5.51
N ILE A 48 -13.64 6.17 -4.76
CA ILE A 48 -14.07 6.31 -3.38
C ILE A 48 -13.27 5.35 -2.49
N ILE A 49 -13.51 5.39 -1.18
CA ILE A 49 -12.75 4.58 -0.22
C ILE A 49 -12.89 3.07 -0.49
N ASP A 50 -14.05 2.63 -0.97
CA ASP A 50 -14.34 1.23 -1.27
C ASP A 50 -13.46 0.70 -2.42
N ASP A 51 -13.09 1.56 -3.38
CA ASP A 51 -12.22 1.17 -4.51
C ASP A 51 -10.80 0.80 -4.06
N ILE A 52 -10.37 1.28 -2.87
CA ILE A 52 -9.06 0.94 -2.33
C ILE A 52 -9.07 -0.21 -1.32
N GLU A 53 -10.25 -0.70 -0.94
CA GLU A 53 -10.40 -1.69 0.14
C GLU A 53 -9.65 -3.00 -0.18
N SER A 54 -9.72 -3.46 -1.43
CA SER A 54 -9.02 -4.66 -1.89
C SER A 54 -7.50 -4.54 -1.66
N PHE A 55 -6.91 -3.41 -2.01
CA PHE A 55 -5.48 -3.15 -1.81
C PHE A 55 -5.11 -3.13 -0.32
N ILE A 56 -5.96 -2.56 0.53
CA ILE A 56 -5.74 -2.55 1.98
C ILE A 56 -5.80 -3.96 2.56
N ASN A 57 -6.74 -4.78 2.10
CA ASN A 57 -6.84 -6.17 2.50
C ASN A 57 -5.63 -6.98 2.02
N GLU A 58 -5.09 -6.69 0.84
CA GLU A 58 -3.84 -7.31 0.36
C GLU A 58 -2.62 -6.96 1.23
N LEU A 59 -2.52 -5.73 1.76
CA LEU A 59 -1.46 -5.38 2.73
C LEU A 59 -1.53 -6.23 4.01
N CYS A 60 -2.75 -6.57 4.42
CA CYS A 60 -2.97 -7.43 5.58
C CYS A 60 -2.63 -8.88 5.25
N ALA A 61 -3.05 -9.36 4.08
CA ALA A 61 -2.79 -10.72 3.61
C ALA A 61 -1.29 -10.99 3.36
N SER A 62 -0.55 -9.97 2.90
CA SER A 62 0.90 -10.06 2.65
C SER A 62 1.75 -10.01 3.93
N GLY A 63 1.16 -9.60 5.05
CA GLY A 63 1.85 -9.47 6.33
C GLY A 63 2.55 -8.13 6.56
N LEU A 64 2.25 -7.08 5.77
CA LEU A 64 2.81 -5.74 5.97
C LEU A 64 2.21 -5.07 7.22
N ALA A 65 0.88 -5.09 7.28
CA ALA A 65 0.10 -4.47 8.35
C ALA A 65 -0.94 -5.45 8.88
N ARG A 66 -1.48 -5.16 10.06
CA ARG A 66 -2.66 -5.82 10.60
C ARG A 66 -3.78 -4.81 10.76
N ASN A 67 -4.99 -5.26 10.49
CA ASN A 67 -6.21 -4.59 10.92
C ASN A 67 -6.34 -4.73 12.44
N VAL A 68 -6.40 -3.61 13.15
CA VAL A 68 -6.57 -3.56 14.62
C VAL A 68 -7.97 -3.14 15.04
N ALA A 69 -8.71 -2.47 14.16
CA ALA A 69 -10.09 -2.07 14.36
C ALA A 69 -10.73 -1.68 13.02
N GLN A 70 -12.05 -1.77 12.94
CA GLN A 70 -12.80 -1.28 11.79
C GLN A 70 -14.07 -0.58 12.25
N ASN A 71 -14.40 0.53 11.60
CA ASN A 71 -15.66 1.24 11.80
C ASN A 71 -16.24 1.61 10.42
N PHE A 72 -17.34 0.95 10.03
CA PHE A 72 -17.88 1.02 8.67
C PHE A 72 -16.81 0.69 7.61
N THR A 73 -16.48 1.65 6.74
CA THR A 73 -15.47 1.55 5.69
C THR A 73 -14.07 1.96 6.15
N THR A 74 -13.93 2.54 7.34
CA THR A 74 -12.64 2.93 7.91
C THR A 74 -11.96 1.72 8.56
N ILE A 75 -10.81 1.35 8.03
CA ILE A 75 -9.95 0.28 8.53
C ILE A 75 -8.76 0.91 9.26
N HIS A 76 -8.58 0.58 10.53
CA HIS A 76 -7.41 0.96 11.32
C HIS A 76 -6.32 -0.09 11.17
N LEU A 77 -5.17 0.35 10.70
CA LEU A 77 -4.01 -0.47 10.39
C LEU A 77 -2.85 -0.15 11.34
N LYS A 78 -2.10 -1.18 11.70
CA LYS A 78 -0.83 -1.07 12.44
C LYS A 78 0.20 -1.96 11.76
N LEU A 79 1.42 -1.47 11.56
CA LEU A 79 2.50 -2.26 10.98
C LEU A 79 2.89 -3.42 11.90
N PHE A 80 3.36 -4.52 11.30
CA PHE A 80 4.04 -5.58 12.05
C PHE A 80 5.50 -5.21 12.38
N ASP A 81 6.18 -4.62 11.40
CA ASP A 81 7.54 -4.10 11.49
C ASP A 81 7.66 -2.91 10.53
N THR A 82 8.72 -2.13 10.71
CA THR A 82 9.17 -1.11 9.77
C THR A 82 9.25 -1.64 8.33
N VAL A 83 8.81 -0.80 7.42
CA VAL A 83 8.86 -0.97 5.97
C VAL A 83 10.21 -0.45 5.48
N GLU A 84 10.83 -1.19 4.56
CA GLU A 84 12.06 -0.79 3.90
C GLU A 84 11.84 -0.59 2.40
N LYS A 85 12.65 0.29 1.83
CA LYS A 85 12.67 0.53 0.38
C LYS A 85 13.63 -0.47 -0.27
N LEU A 86 13.12 -1.23 -1.23
CA LEU A 86 13.84 -2.17 -2.06
C LEU A 86 13.70 -1.78 -3.53
N HIS A 87 14.57 -2.31 -4.38
CA HIS A 87 14.48 -2.13 -5.83
C HIS A 87 14.25 -3.48 -6.50
N CYS A 88 13.15 -3.60 -7.26
CA CYS A 88 12.86 -4.82 -7.99
C CYS A 88 13.55 -4.79 -9.36
N ASN A 89 14.58 -5.61 -9.56
CA ASN A 89 15.33 -5.68 -10.81
C ASN A 89 14.49 -6.19 -12.01
N ALA A 90 13.39 -6.91 -11.76
CA ALA A 90 12.55 -7.47 -12.82
C ALA A 90 11.64 -6.44 -13.47
N CYS A 91 11.04 -5.52 -12.69
CA CYS A 91 10.20 -4.44 -13.23
C CYS A 91 10.86 -3.06 -13.19
N GLY A 92 12.05 -2.92 -12.59
CA GLY A 92 12.78 -1.66 -12.45
C GLY A 92 12.10 -0.64 -11.54
N GLN A 93 11.16 -1.08 -10.69
CA GLN A 93 10.41 -0.20 -9.79
C GLN A 93 10.92 -0.32 -8.36
N ASP A 94 10.84 0.80 -7.63
CA ASP A 94 11.03 0.82 -6.19
C ASP A 94 9.80 0.21 -5.51
N VAL A 95 10.05 -0.72 -4.60
CA VAL A 95 9.03 -1.47 -3.87
C VAL A 95 9.26 -1.34 -2.38
N PHE A 96 8.18 -1.39 -1.61
CA PHE A 96 8.22 -1.14 -0.18
C PHE A 96 7.64 -2.36 0.53
N LEU A 97 8.49 -3.08 1.27
CA LEU A 97 8.15 -4.33 1.94
C LEU A 97 8.45 -4.21 3.43
N GLY A 98 7.63 -4.85 4.27
CA GLY A 98 7.98 -5.09 5.66
C GLY A 98 9.16 -6.05 5.75
N LYS A 99 10.00 -5.90 6.77
CA LYS A 99 11.15 -6.78 7.01
C LYS A 99 10.78 -8.26 7.20
N SER A 100 9.56 -8.50 7.67
CA SER A 100 9.02 -9.84 7.94
C SER A 100 8.15 -10.40 6.80
N GLU A 101 7.89 -9.63 5.75
CA GLU A 101 7.14 -10.11 4.58
C GLU A 101 8.05 -10.92 3.64
N ASP A 102 7.43 -11.78 2.82
CA ASP A 102 8.13 -12.45 1.72
C ASP A 102 8.74 -11.40 0.77
N ARG A 103 9.99 -11.65 0.34
CA ARG A 103 10.71 -10.79 -0.62
C ARG A 103 10.18 -11.00 -2.03
N ILE A 104 8.91 -10.67 -2.25
CA ILE A 104 8.22 -10.79 -3.53
C ILE A 104 7.72 -9.40 -3.92
N CYS A 105 7.89 -9.05 -5.19
CA CYS A 105 7.43 -7.79 -5.74
C CYS A 105 5.89 -7.69 -5.61
N PRO A 106 5.36 -6.70 -4.88
CA PRO A 106 3.92 -6.55 -4.68
C PRO A 106 3.21 -5.97 -5.92
N ASN A 107 3.97 -5.61 -6.97
CA ASN A 107 3.38 -5.25 -8.26
C ASN A 107 2.72 -6.49 -8.88
N SER A 108 1.40 -6.41 -9.04
CA SER A 108 0.54 -7.45 -9.62
C SER A 108 0.99 -7.93 -11.01
N SER A 109 1.66 -7.08 -11.79
CA SER A 109 2.21 -7.40 -13.12
C SER A 109 3.57 -8.10 -13.10
N CYS A 110 4.32 -8.02 -11.99
CA CYS A 110 5.70 -8.53 -11.91
C CYS A 110 5.78 -9.82 -11.08
N LYS A 111 5.31 -9.77 -9.81
CA LYS A 111 5.33 -10.89 -8.84
C LYS A 111 6.66 -11.65 -8.75
N SER A 112 7.78 -11.03 -9.11
CA SER A 112 9.11 -11.65 -9.06
C SER A 112 9.70 -11.59 -7.66
N THR A 113 10.51 -12.58 -7.29
CA THR A 113 11.32 -12.56 -6.05
C THR A 113 12.39 -11.46 -6.11
N ILE A 114 12.63 -10.79 -4.99
CA ILE A 114 13.58 -9.68 -4.82
C ILE A 114 14.78 -10.15 -4.00
#